data_AF-A0AAD8I761-F1
#
_entry.id   AF-A0AAD8I761-F1
#
_cell.length_a   1.000
_cell.length_b   1.000
_cell.length_c   1.000
_cell.angle_alpha   90.00
_cell.angle_beta   90.00
_cell.angle_gamma   90.00
#
_symmetry.space_group_name_H-M   'P 1'
#
loop_
_entity.id
_entity.type
_entity.pdbx_description
1 polymer ?
#
loop_
_entity_poly.entity_id
_entity_poly.type
_entity_poly.pdbx_seq_one_letter_code
_entity_poly.pdbx_strand_id
1 'polypeptide(L)'
;MEAKGGSGYRSVREIYADVRLIFKNAMKYNDERDDVHVMAKTLLGKVDEKWLQLLPKVDEEEKNQKEEEADAQIDMQLAQEATHARITKDLNIELEKVDRDLEELRDIVIQNCRRMSTEEKKKLSSALTSLSPEDLDKALLIVSHDYPSFHATSQEVDLDIDSLSESTLWKLKFFVKGALQFQNKTSASMGGNNHPHNNNNKRKIYNALAKSFQKRSKK
;
A
#
# COMPACT_ATOMS: atom_id res chain seq x y z
N MET A 1 -15.13 27.79 -14.63
CA MET A 1 -14.51 28.35 -15.86
C MET A 1 -13.03 28.06 -15.77
N GLU A 2 -12.55 27.03 -16.47
CA GLU A 2 -11.13 26.67 -16.48
C GLU A 2 -10.44 27.40 -17.63
N ALA A 3 -9.50 28.30 -17.31
CA ALA A 3 -8.67 28.95 -18.30
C ALA A 3 -7.47 28.06 -18.65
N LYS A 4 -7.59 27.28 -19.73
CA LYS A 4 -6.45 26.69 -20.44
C LYS A 4 -5.88 27.71 -21.42
N GLY A 5 -4.63 28.13 -21.23
CA GLY A 5 -3.88 28.88 -22.26
C GLY A 5 -2.88 29.87 -21.70
N GLY A 6 -1.68 29.41 -21.33
CA GLY A 6 -0.59 30.23 -20.82
C GLY A 6 -0.01 31.19 -21.88
N SER A 7 -0.53 32.42 -21.90
CA SER A 7 0.02 33.55 -22.68
C SER A 7 -0.01 34.86 -21.87
N GLY A 8 -0.19 34.79 -20.55
CA GLY A 8 -0.21 35.95 -19.66
C GLY A 8 1.02 35.98 -18.76
N TYR A 9 1.41 37.19 -18.33
CA TYR A 9 2.44 37.38 -17.32
C TYR A 9 2.01 36.76 -15.98
N ARG A 10 2.93 36.06 -15.32
CA ARG A 10 2.71 35.45 -14.00
C ARG A 10 3.02 36.39 -12.85
N SER A 11 3.81 37.43 -13.11
CA SER A 11 4.10 38.48 -12.14
C SER A 11 4.30 39.83 -12.83
N VAL A 12 4.09 40.91 -12.07
CA VAL A 12 4.37 42.27 -12.55
C VAL A 12 5.87 42.45 -12.85
N ARG A 13 6.75 41.60 -12.28
CA ARG A 13 8.19 41.61 -12.60
C ARG A 13 8.46 41.16 -14.03
N GLU A 14 7.72 40.17 -14.53
CA GLU A 14 7.83 39.74 -15.93
C GLU A 14 7.40 40.88 -16.86
N ILE A 15 6.33 41.61 -16.53
CA ILE A 15 5.90 42.82 -17.26
C ILE A 15 7.03 43.87 -17.28
N TYR A 16 7.61 44.18 -16.12
CA TYR A 16 8.70 45.15 -16.03
C TYR A 16 9.93 44.71 -16.83
N ALA A 17 10.28 43.42 -16.82
CA ALA A 17 11.39 42.90 -17.59
C ALA A 17 11.20 43.14 -19.10
N ASP A 18 10.00 42.88 -19.62
CA ASP A 18 9.68 43.09 -21.04
C ASP A 18 9.58 44.58 -21.40
N VAL A 19 9.03 45.42 -20.52
CA VAL A 19 9.03 46.88 -20.70
C VAL A 19 10.47 47.40 -20.82
N ARG A 20 11.38 46.95 -19.95
CA ARG A 20 12.80 47.31 -20.07
C ARG A 20 13.42 46.77 -21.36
N LEU A 21 13.05 45.57 -21.78
CA LEU A 21 13.52 44.98 -23.02
C LEU A 21 13.10 45.81 -24.24
N ILE A 22 11.87 46.33 -24.26
CA ILE A 22 11.39 47.22 -25.32
C ILE A 22 12.29 48.46 -25.45
N PHE A 23 12.57 49.16 -24.34
CA PHE A 23 13.44 50.34 -24.37
C PHE A 23 14.89 49.99 -24.72
N LYS A 24 15.41 48.88 -24.21
CA LYS A 24 16.74 48.38 -24.56
C LYS A 24 16.87 48.07 -26.05
N ASN A 25 15.86 47.46 -26.63
CA ASN A 25 15.82 47.17 -28.06
C ASN A 25 15.75 48.47 -28.87
N ALA A 26 14.93 49.43 -28.46
CA ALA A 26 14.88 50.74 -29.10
C ALA A 26 16.27 51.43 -29.10
N MET A 27 16.99 51.42 -27.97
CA MET A 27 18.35 51.96 -27.92
C MET A 27 19.37 51.15 -28.72
N LYS A 28 19.17 49.82 -28.85
CA LYS A 28 20.08 48.94 -29.59
C LYS A 28 20.02 49.13 -31.10
N TYR A 29 18.84 49.42 -31.64
CA TYR A 29 18.62 49.50 -33.09
C TYR A 29 18.56 50.92 -33.65
N ASN A 30 18.66 51.95 -32.81
CA ASN A 30 18.68 53.35 -33.22
C ASN A 30 19.99 54.02 -32.75
N ASP A 31 20.54 54.92 -33.56
CA ASP A 31 21.80 55.61 -33.23
C ASP A 31 21.61 56.49 -31.98
N GLU A 32 22.68 56.68 -31.19
CA GLU A 32 22.60 57.43 -29.94
C GLU A 32 22.20 58.91 -30.15
N ARG A 33 22.39 59.45 -31.37
CA ARG A 33 21.99 60.81 -31.75
C ARG A 33 20.54 60.90 -32.20
N ASP A 34 19.87 59.78 -32.47
CA ASP A 34 18.48 59.76 -32.90
C ASP A 34 17.55 60.04 -31.71
N ASP A 35 16.50 60.82 -31.97
CA ASP A 35 15.50 61.18 -30.95
C ASP A 35 14.86 59.94 -30.31
N VAL A 36 14.69 58.85 -31.08
CA VAL A 36 14.14 57.57 -30.59
C VAL A 36 15.03 56.98 -29.48
N HIS A 37 16.35 57.01 -29.67
CA HIS A 37 17.29 56.52 -28.66
C HIS A 37 17.25 57.39 -27.40
N VAL A 38 17.30 58.71 -27.56
CA VAL A 38 17.29 59.67 -26.44
C VAL A 38 15.99 59.57 -25.63
N MET A 39 14.84 59.48 -26.31
CA MET A 39 13.54 59.27 -25.66
C MET A 39 13.45 57.92 -24.96
N ALA A 40 13.91 56.83 -25.59
CA ALA A 40 13.91 55.50 -24.98
C ALA A 40 14.74 55.47 -23.69
N LYS A 41 15.93 56.08 -23.70
CA LYS A 41 16.79 56.22 -22.51
C LYS A 41 16.11 57.02 -21.41
N THR A 42 15.46 58.13 -21.76
CA THR A 42 14.77 59.01 -20.81
C THR A 42 13.56 58.33 -20.17
N LEU A 43 12.72 57.68 -20.99
CA LEU A 43 11.53 56.97 -20.51
C LEU A 43 11.90 55.75 -19.66
N LEU A 44 12.94 54.99 -20.04
CA LEU A 44 13.45 53.89 -19.24
C LEU A 44 13.86 54.36 -17.83
N GLY A 45 14.54 55.51 -17.72
CA GLY A 45 14.89 56.08 -16.42
C GLY A 45 13.67 56.37 -15.54
N LYS A 46 12.61 56.95 -16.11
CA LYS A 46 11.34 57.21 -15.39
C LYS A 46 10.64 55.91 -14.98
N VAL A 47 10.67 54.90 -15.84
CA VAL A 47 10.08 53.58 -15.56
C VAL A 47 10.83 52.90 -14.42
N ASP A 48 12.17 52.90 -14.44
CA ASP A 48 12.99 52.32 -13.38
C ASP A 48 12.76 53.05 -12.03
N GLU A 49 12.62 54.40 -12.03
CA GLU A 49 12.29 55.18 -10.82
C GLU A 49 10.90 54.81 -10.25
N LYS A 50 9.88 54.75 -11.10
CA LYS A 50 8.52 54.38 -10.68
C LYS A 50 8.46 52.93 -10.23
N TRP A 51 9.24 52.06 -10.84
CA TRP A 51 9.34 50.66 -10.43
C TRP A 51 9.87 50.52 -9.00
N LEU A 52 10.90 51.27 -8.62
CA LEU A 52 11.42 51.27 -7.25
C LEU A 52 10.36 51.66 -6.21
N GLN A 53 9.46 52.59 -6.55
CA GLN A 53 8.34 52.99 -5.68
C GLN A 53 7.28 51.88 -5.54
N LEU A 54 7.17 50.99 -6.53
CA LEU A 54 6.21 49.88 -6.56
C LEU A 54 6.76 48.59 -5.94
N LEU A 55 8.09 48.44 -5.83
CA LEU A 55 8.74 47.23 -5.28
C LEU A 55 8.13 46.74 -3.96
N PRO A 56 7.90 47.58 -2.93
CA PRO A 56 7.34 47.10 -1.67
C PRO A 56 5.96 46.46 -1.82
N LYS A 57 5.12 46.97 -2.73
CA LYS A 57 3.80 46.40 -3.01
C LYS A 57 3.90 45.10 -3.78
N VAL A 58 4.86 44.99 -4.70
CA VAL A 58 5.12 43.75 -5.44
C VAL A 58 5.63 42.66 -4.50
N ASP A 59 6.54 43.00 -3.57
CA ASP A 59 7.06 42.05 -2.58
C ASP A 59 5.95 41.53 -1.65
N GLU A 60 5.08 42.43 -1.16
CA GLU A 60 3.95 42.05 -0.30
C GLU A 60 2.93 41.18 -1.03
N GLU A 61 2.58 41.53 -2.27
CA GLU A 61 1.66 40.74 -3.09
C GLU A 61 2.23 39.34 -3.40
N GLU A 62 3.52 39.23 -3.73
CA GLU A 62 4.17 37.94 -3.95
C GLU A 62 4.22 37.08 -2.68
N LYS A 63 4.30 37.71 -1.50
CA LYS A 63 4.21 37.01 -0.22
C LYS A 63 2.80 36.49 0.02
N ASN A 64 1.78 37.33 -0.18
CA ASN A 64 0.38 36.96 0.00
C ASN A 64 -0.01 35.81 -0.94
N GLN A 65 0.41 35.86 -2.20
CA GLN A 65 0.16 34.77 -3.16
C GLN A 65 0.79 33.45 -2.71
N LYS A 66 2.02 33.48 -2.17
CA LYS A 66 2.67 32.27 -1.64
C LYS A 66 1.95 31.71 -0.42
N GLU A 67 1.43 32.57 0.44
CA GLU A 67 0.64 32.18 1.61
C GLU A 67 -0.68 31.55 1.19
N GLU A 68 -1.41 32.18 0.26
CA GLU A 68 -2.65 31.64 -0.31
C GLU A 68 -2.42 30.29 -1.04
N GLU A 69 -1.33 30.18 -1.81
CA GLU A 69 -0.95 28.92 -2.46
C GLU A 69 -0.60 27.82 -1.45
N ALA A 70 0.02 28.16 -0.32
CA ALA A 70 0.34 27.21 0.74
C ALA A 70 -0.93 26.76 1.47
N ASP A 71 -1.84 27.68 1.78
CA ASP A 71 -3.13 27.36 2.39
C ASP A 71 -3.98 26.47 1.47
N ALA A 72 -4.03 26.78 0.17
CA ALA A 72 -4.72 25.94 -0.82
C ALA A 72 -4.10 24.54 -0.93
N GLN A 73 -2.77 24.41 -0.78
CA GLN A 73 -2.11 23.11 -0.75
C GLN A 73 -2.47 22.30 0.51
N ILE A 74 -2.54 22.96 1.67
CA ILE A 74 -2.94 22.33 2.93
C ILE A 74 -4.38 21.85 2.83
N ASP A 75 -5.30 22.68 2.33
CA ASP A 75 -6.71 22.32 2.16
C ASP A 75 -6.88 21.14 1.20
N MET A 76 -6.14 21.14 0.09
CA MET A 76 -6.12 20.02 -0.85
C MET A 76 -5.63 18.73 -0.17
N GLN A 77 -4.57 18.81 0.65
CA GLN A 77 -4.05 17.67 1.38
C GLN A 77 -5.06 17.14 2.41
N LEU A 78 -5.72 18.03 3.15
CA LEU A 78 -6.75 17.68 4.12
C LEU A 78 -7.94 16.96 3.46
N ALA A 79 -8.38 17.45 2.29
CA ALA A 79 -9.45 16.81 1.51
C ALA A 79 -9.07 15.41 1.01
N GLN A 80 -7.81 15.23 0.57
CA GLN A 80 -7.28 13.92 0.18
C GLN A 80 -7.24 12.97 1.39
N GLU A 81 -6.77 13.45 2.55
CA GLU A 81 -6.71 12.66 3.77
C GLU A 81 -8.10 12.21 4.23
N ALA A 82 -9.09 13.12 4.22
CA ALA A 82 -10.48 12.79 4.53
C ALA A 82 -11.04 11.70 3.59
N THR A 83 -10.70 11.77 2.29
CA THR A 83 -11.10 10.76 1.30
C THR A 83 -10.47 9.40 1.61
N HIS A 84 -9.18 9.37 1.93
CA HIS A 84 -8.46 8.15 2.31
C HIS A 84 -8.99 7.55 3.62
N ALA A 85 -9.31 8.38 4.60
CA ALA A 85 -9.90 7.94 5.87
C ALA A 85 -11.26 7.26 5.65
N ARG A 86 -12.10 7.81 4.76
CA ARG A 86 -13.39 7.21 4.40
C ARG A 86 -13.21 5.83 3.76
N ILE A 87 -12.34 5.73 2.74
CA ILE A 87 -12.06 4.45 2.07
C ILE A 87 -11.53 3.41 3.06
N THR A 88 -10.63 3.81 3.96
CA THR A 88 -10.08 2.90 4.99
C THR A 88 -11.18 2.37 5.91
N LYS A 89 -12.10 3.25 6.32
CA LYS A 89 -13.24 2.85 7.15
C LYS A 89 -14.16 1.89 6.42
N ASP A 90 -14.49 2.17 5.16
CA ASP A 90 -15.36 1.30 4.35
C ASP A 90 -14.73 -0.09 4.16
N LEU A 91 -13.43 -0.16 3.88
CA LEU A 91 -12.70 -1.42 3.78
C LEU A 91 -12.68 -2.21 5.09
N ASN A 92 -12.53 -1.53 6.23
CA ASN A 92 -12.58 -2.19 7.53
C ASN A 92 -13.98 -2.79 7.80
N ILE A 93 -15.05 -2.07 7.45
CA ILE A 93 -16.43 -2.57 7.61
C ILE A 93 -16.66 -3.82 6.74
N GLU A 94 -16.21 -3.81 5.49
CA GLU A 94 -16.30 -4.98 4.61
C GLU A 94 -15.48 -6.17 5.14
N LEU A 95 -14.29 -5.91 5.70
CA LEU A 95 -13.46 -6.96 6.31
C LEU A 95 -14.15 -7.59 7.52
N GLU A 96 -14.73 -6.77 8.42
CA GLU A 96 -15.51 -7.26 9.56
C GLU A 96 -16.73 -8.06 9.12
N LYS A 97 -17.36 -7.69 8.00
CA LYS A 97 -18.48 -8.46 7.44
C LYS A 97 -18.01 -9.83 6.94
N VAL A 98 -16.91 -9.88 6.19
CA VAL A 98 -16.34 -11.15 5.71
C VAL A 98 -15.96 -12.05 6.89
N ASP A 99 -15.40 -11.49 7.97
CA ASP A 99 -15.05 -12.26 9.16
C ASP A 99 -16.28 -12.91 9.82
N ARG A 100 -17.38 -12.15 9.97
CA ARG A 100 -18.66 -12.69 10.46
C ARG A 100 -19.23 -13.78 9.57
N ASP A 101 -19.22 -13.56 8.25
CA ASP A 101 -19.72 -14.53 7.27
C ASP A 101 -18.89 -15.83 7.30
N LEU A 102 -17.57 -15.74 7.52
CA LEU A 102 -16.70 -16.89 7.68
C LEU A 102 -16.96 -17.67 8.97
N GLU A 103 -17.21 -16.99 10.09
CA GLU A 103 -17.55 -17.65 11.34
C GLU A 103 -18.93 -18.34 11.25
N GLU A 104 -19.91 -17.71 10.61
CA GLU A 104 -21.21 -18.33 10.34
C GLU A 104 -21.07 -19.58 9.47
N LEU A 105 -20.27 -19.50 8.39
CA LEU A 105 -20.01 -20.67 7.55
C LEU A 105 -19.27 -21.77 8.31
N ARG A 106 -18.31 -21.40 9.16
CA ARG A 106 -17.59 -22.34 10.04
C ARG A 106 -18.57 -23.06 10.96
N ASP A 107 -19.48 -22.35 11.60
CA ASP A 107 -20.51 -22.93 12.47
C ASP A 107 -21.46 -23.84 11.69
N ILE A 108 -21.92 -23.43 10.51
CA ILE A 108 -22.75 -24.28 9.64
C ILE A 108 -22.02 -25.58 9.30
N VAL A 109 -20.74 -25.52 8.93
CA VAL A 109 -19.95 -26.70 8.62
C VAL A 109 -19.80 -27.59 9.85
N ILE A 110 -19.49 -27.02 11.02
CA ILE A 110 -19.35 -27.76 12.28
C ILE A 110 -20.66 -28.45 12.67
N GLN A 111 -21.80 -27.78 12.53
CA GLN A 111 -23.13 -28.37 12.82
C GLN A 111 -23.46 -29.52 11.87
N ASN A 112 -23.00 -29.47 10.62
CA ASN A 112 -23.18 -30.54 9.64
C ASN A 112 -22.14 -31.67 9.78
N CYS A 113 -21.12 -31.53 10.62
CA CYS A 113 -20.19 -32.61 10.91
C CYS A 113 -20.88 -33.71 11.73
N ARG A 114 -21.17 -34.84 11.10
CA ARG A 114 -21.58 -36.06 11.78
C ARG A 114 -20.48 -36.52 12.77
N ARG A 115 -20.88 -37.07 13.91
CA ARG A 115 -19.96 -37.76 14.84
C ARG A 115 -19.10 -38.82 14.13
N MET A 116 -17.80 -38.76 14.36
CA MET A 116 -16.84 -39.70 13.79
C MET A 116 -16.91 -41.05 14.53
N SER A 117 -16.96 -42.16 13.79
CA SER A 117 -17.02 -43.49 14.38
C SER A 117 -15.66 -43.91 14.98
N THR A 118 -15.67 -44.87 15.92
CA THR A 118 -14.45 -45.41 16.54
C THR A 118 -13.49 -46.01 15.50
N GLU A 119 -14.02 -46.64 14.46
CA GLU A 119 -13.23 -47.17 13.34
C GLU A 119 -12.53 -46.04 12.54
N GLU A 120 -13.23 -44.92 12.31
CA GLU A 120 -12.65 -43.76 11.65
C GLU A 120 -11.59 -43.07 12.51
N LYS A 121 -11.80 -43.00 13.83
CA LYS A 121 -10.80 -42.50 14.79
C LYS A 121 -9.54 -43.36 14.80
N LYS A 122 -9.68 -44.69 14.79
CA LYS A 122 -8.55 -45.62 14.69
C LYS A 122 -7.77 -45.43 13.39
N LYS A 123 -8.47 -45.33 12.25
CA LYS A 123 -7.83 -45.05 10.95
C LYS A 123 -7.10 -43.72 10.94
N LEU A 124 -7.66 -42.68 11.56
CA LEU A 124 -7.02 -41.38 11.68
C LEU A 124 -5.74 -41.46 12.52
N SER A 125 -5.78 -42.15 13.66
CA SER A 125 -4.61 -42.38 14.52
C SER A 125 -3.48 -43.08 13.76
N SER A 126 -3.79 -44.15 13.02
CA SER A 126 -2.80 -44.84 12.18
C SER A 126 -2.28 -43.98 11.02
N ALA A 127 -3.11 -43.10 10.47
CA ALA A 127 -2.71 -42.20 9.40
C ALA A 127 -1.78 -41.07 9.89
N LEU A 128 -1.97 -40.60 11.14
CA LEU A 128 -1.10 -39.60 11.78
C LEU A 128 0.32 -40.12 11.99
N THR A 129 0.49 -41.37 12.43
CA THR A 129 1.82 -41.98 12.61
C THR A 129 2.56 -42.21 11.30
N SER A 130 1.85 -42.15 10.17
CA SER A 130 2.40 -42.32 8.83
C SER A 130 2.76 -40.99 8.15
N LEU A 131 2.53 -39.84 8.81
CA LEU A 131 2.88 -38.53 8.26
C LEU A 131 4.39 -38.26 8.37
N SER A 132 4.90 -37.42 7.47
CA SER A 132 6.24 -36.84 7.65
C SER A 132 6.28 -35.89 8.86
N PRO A 133 7.47 -35.65 9.45
CA PRO A 133 7.62 -34.77 10.61
C PRO A 133 7.02 -33.37 10.40
N GLU A 134 7.24 -32.76 9.23
CA GLU A 134 6.74 -31.41 8.93
C GLU A 134 5.20 -31.32 8.86
N ASP A 135 4.55 -32.37 8.38
CA ASP A 135 3.10 -32.43 8.29
C ASP A 135 2.47 -32.86 9.62
N LEU A 136 3.18 -33.67 10.42
CA LEU A 136 2.78 -33.98 11.78
C LEU A 136 2.76 -32.72 12.66
N ASP A 137 3.78 -31.86 12.59
CA ASP A 137 3.82 -30.59 13.32
C ASP A 137 2.62 -29.69 12.97
N LYS A 138 2.28 -29.60 11.68
CA LYS A 138 1.08 -28.85 11.23
C LYS A 138 -0.21 -29.48 11.74
N ALA A 139 -0.29 -30.81 11.76
CA ALA A 139 -1.43 -31.54 12.31
C ALA A 139 -1.60 -31.27 13.81
N LEU A 140 -0.50 -31.25 14.57
CA LEU A 140 -0.48 -30.90 16.00
C LEU A 140 -0.86 -29.43 16.24
N LEU A 141 -0.51 -28.53 15.31
CA LEU A 141 -0.93 -27.13 15.36
C LEU A 141 -2.47 -26.99 15.28
N ILE A 142 -3.12 -27.81 14.44
CA ILE A 142 -4.59 -27.86 14.34
C ILE A 142 -5.21 -28.26 15.69
N VAL A 143 -4.60 -29.23 16.39
CA VAL A 143 -5.05 -29.65 17.72
C VAL A 143 -4.85 -28.53 18.74
N SER A 144 -3.67 -27.91 18.76
CA SER A 144 -3.34 -26.84 19.73
C SER A 144 -4.25 -25.62 19.63
N HIS A 145 -4.84 -25.38 18.45
CA HIS A 145 -5.75 -24.26 18.22
C HIS A 145 -7.03 -24.36 19.07
N ASP A 146 -7.59 -25.56 19.19
CA ASP A 146 -8.79 -25.81 19.99
C ASP A 146 -8.45 -26.23 21.45
N TYR A 147 -7.16 -26.51 21.74
CA TYR A 147 -6.66 -26.95 23.06
C TYR A 147 -5.40 -26.16 23.49
N PRO A 148 -5.56 -24.98 24.11
CA PRO A 148 -4.43 -24.10 24.46
C PRO A 148 -3.43 -24.69 25.46
N SER A 149 -3.84 -25.67 26.27
CA SER A 149 -2.98 -26.40 27.21
C SER A 149 -2.16 -27.53 26.56
N PHE A 150 -2.34 -27.77 25.26
CA PHE A 150 -1.62 -28.80 24.53
C PHE A 150 -0.23 -28.31 24.09
N HIS A 151 0.82 -28.93 24.62
CA HIS A 151 2.21 -28.59 24.28
C HIS A 151 2.69 -29.33 23.03
N ALA A 152 2.34 -28.83 21.85
CA ALA A 152 2.69 -29.40 20.55
C ALA A 152 4.21 -29.48 20.25
N THR A 153 5.06 -28.77 21.01
CA THR A 153 6.51 -28.68 20.78
C THR A 153 7.33 -29.70 21.59
N SER A 154 6.68 -30.65 22.28
CA SER A 154 7.37 -31.65 23.09
C SER A 154 7.93 -32.78 22.20
N GLN A 155 9.05 -33.38 22.60
CA GLN A 155 9.69 -34.48 21.84
C GLN A 155 8.82 -35.75 21.81
N GLU A 156 7.93 -35.91 22.78
CA GLU A 156 6.94 -36.96 22.85
C GLU A 156 5.61 -36.30 23.25
N VAL A 157 4.57 -36.49 22.42
CA VAL A 157 3.25 -35.87 22.59
C VAL A 157 2.22 -36.99 22.65
N ASP A 158 1.61 -37.18 23.82
CA ASP A 158 0.50 -38.10 23.97
C ASP A 158 -0.79 -37.41 23.52
N LEU A 159 -1.43 -37.92 22.48
CA LEU A 159 -2.63 -37.35 21.88
C LEU A 159 -3.80 -38.34 22.02
N ASP A 160 -4.69 -38.07 22.96
CA ASP A 160 -5.93 -38.81 23.11
C ASP A 160 -6.97 -38.37 22.06
N ILE A 161 -7.04 -39.14 20.97
CA ILE A 161 -7.98 -38.94 19.85
C ILE A 161 -9.45 -39.02 20.32
N ASP A 162 -9.76 -39.74 21.40
CA ASP A 162 -11.14 -39.85 21.87
C ASP A 162 -11.62 -38.63 22.64
N SER A 163 -10.71 -37.84 23.22
CA SER A 163 -10.98 -36.59 23.92
C SER A 163 -11.16 -35.36 23.00
N LEU A 164 -10.78 -35.47 21.73
CA LEU A 164 -10.83 -34.37 20.77
C LEU A 164 -12.26 -34.02 20.35
N SER A 165 -12.52 -32.72 20.14
CA SER A 165 -13.80 -32.25 19.62
C SER A 165 -14.05 -32.77 18.20
N GLU A 166 -15.31 -33.00 17.84
CA GLU A 166 -15.67 -33.49 16.50
C GLU A 166 -15.14 -32.56 15.39
N SER A 167 -15.19 -31.24 15.61
CA SER A 167 -14.63 -30.24 14.69
C SER A 167 -13.12 -30.45 14.47
N THR A 168 -12.36 -30.62 15.56
CA THR A 168 -10.92 -30.87 15.51
C THR A 168 -10.62 -32.20 14.79
N LEU A 169 -11.39 -33.26 15.08
CA LEU A 169 -11.24 -34.58 14.44
C LEU A 169 -11.45 -34.52 12.93
N TRP A 170 -12.46 -33.80 12.46
CA TRP A 170 -12.71 -33.64 11.03
C TRP A 170 -11.66 -32.77 10.35
N LYS A 171 -11.25 -31.65 10.95
CA LYS A 171 -10.12 -30.82 10.46
C LYS A 171 -8.87 -31.70 10.29
N LEU A 172 -8.55 -32.49 11.31
CA LEU A 172 -7.39 -33.38 11.33
C LEU A 172 -7.50 -34.45 10.25
N LYS A 173 -8.66 -35.08 10.07
CA LYS A 173 -8.91 -36.09 9.03
C LYS A 173 -8.74 -35.54 7.62
N PHE A 174 -9.28 -34.36 7.32
CA PHE A 174 -9.13 -33.74 6.00
C PHE A 174 -7.67 -33.34 5.73
N PHE A 175 -7.00 -32.78 6.74
CA PHE A 175 -5.59 -32.42 6.64
C PHE A 175 -4.71 -33.66 6.39
N VAL A 176 -4.83 -34.70 7.23
CA VAL A 176 -4.06 -35.95 7.12
C VAL A 176 -4.29 -36.63 5.77
N LYS A 177 -5.55 -36.68 5.31
CA LYS A 177 -5.89 -37.22 3.99
C LYS A 177 -5.22 -36.43 2.86
N GLY A 178 -5.20 -35.11 2.94
CA GLY A 178 -4.52 -34.25 1.98
C GLY A 178 -3.00 -34.46 1.99
N ALA A 179 -2.39 -34.42 3.17
CA ALA A 179 -0.96 -34.60 3.35
C ALA A 179 -0.48 -35.96 2.80
N LEU A 180 -1.16 -37.06 3.13
CA LEU A 180 -0.82 -38.39 2.62
C LEU A 180 -0.99 -38.52 1.09
N GLN A 181 -1.97 -37.85 0.49
CA GLN A 181 -2.10 -37.81 -0.97
C GLN A 181 -0.96 -37.05 -1.63
N PHE A 182 -0.50 -35.96 -1.02
CA PHE A 182 0.67 -35.23 -1.50
C PHE A 182 1.96 -36.05 -1.33
N GLN A 183 2.13 -36.73 -0.20
CA GLN A 183 3.27 -37.62 0.07
C GLN A 183 3.36 -38.76 -0.96
N ASN A 184 2.23 -39.38 -1.29
CA ASN A 184 2.16 -40.45 -2.28
C ASN A 184 2.40 -39.95 -3.72
N LYS A 185 2.02 -38.70 -4.03
CA LYS A 185 2.29 -38.08 -5.34
C LYS A 185 3.74 -37.64 -5.49
N THR A 186 4.38 -37.13 -4.44
CA THR A 186 5.80 -36.74 -4.47
C THR A 186 6.72 -37.96 -4.53
N SER A 187 6.37 -39.06 -3.86
CA SER A 187 7.09 -40.34 -3.96
C SER A 187 6.87 -41.06 -5.30
N ALA A 188 5.68 -40.95 -5.92
CA ALA A 188 5.45 -41.44 -7.29
C ALA A 188 6.11 -40.58 -8.39
N SER A 189 6.38 -39.30 -8.12
CA SER A 189 6.97 -38.35 -9.07
C SER A 189 8.50 -38.29 -9.04
N MET A 190 9.18 -39.05 -8.16
CA MET A 190 10.65 -39.17 -8.13
C MET A 190 11.25 -39.93 -9.34
N GLY A 191 10.42 -40.30 -10.34
CA GLY A 191 10.83 -40.94 -11.58
C GLY A 191 10.81 -40.05 -12.85
N GLY A 192 10.70 -38.73 -12.77
CA GLY A 192 10.67 -37.92 -14.01
C GLY A 192 10.80 -36.40 -13.85
N ASN A 193 11.93 -35.89 -14.34
CA ASN A 193 12.26 -34.51 -14.75
C ASN A 193 11.89 -33.32 -13.84
N ASN A 194 12.94 -32.76 -13.24
CA ASN A 194 12.99 -31.43 -12.64
C ASN A 194 12.63 -30.34 -13.67
N HIS A 195 11.53 -29.62 -13.44
CA HIS A 195 11.32 -28.29 -14.00
C HIS A 195 11.17 -27.30 -12.83
N PRO A 196 12.04 -26.27 -12.69
CA PRO A 196 11.98 -25.39 -11.54
C PRO A 196 10.78 -24.45 -11.67
N HIS A 197 9.81 -24.57 -10.74
CA HIS A 197 8.69 -23.65 -10.65
C HIS A 197 9.14 -22.34 -9.98
N ASN A 198 8.87 -21.23 -10.67
CA ASN A 198 9.40 -19.90 -10.42
C ASN A 198 8.91 -19.29 -9.09
N ASN A 199 9.69 -19.50 -8.02
CA ASN A 199 9.44 -19.01 -6.66
C ASN A 199 9.87 -17.53 -6.45
N ASN A 200 10.28 -16.83 -7.52
CA ASN A 200 10.85 -15.49 -7.43
C ASN A 200 9.78 -14.40 -7.25
N ASN A 201 8.54 -14.61 -7.68
CA ASN A 201 7.49 -13.59 -7.55
C ASN A 201 6.92 -13.50 -6.11
N LYS A 202 6.78 -14.62 -5.39
CA LYS A 202 6.31 -14.60 -3.99
C LYS A 202 7.32 -13.93 -3.05
N ARG A 203 8.62 -14.16 -3.26
CA ARG A 203 9.70 -13.50 -2.49
C ARG A 203 9.76 -11.99 -2.76
N LYS A 204 9.51 -11.54 -3.99
CA LYS A 204 9.48 -10.11 -4.33
C LYS A 204 8.35 -9.37 -3.61
N ILE A 205 7.17 -9.98 -3.53
CA ILE A 205 6.01 -9.40 -2.85
C ILE A 205 6.27 -9.31 -1.33
N TYR A 206 6.76 -10.38 -0.71
CA TYR A 206 7.07 -10.40 0.72
C TYR A 206 8.15 -9.37 1.10
N ASN A 207 9.20 -9.26 0.28
CA ASN A 207 10.27 -8.28 0.47
C ASN A 207 9.82 -6.83 0.23
N ALA A 208 8.83 -6.60 -0.64
CA ALA A 208 8.27 -5.27 -0.88
C ALA A 208 7.40 -4.80 0.30
N LEU A 209 6.60 -5.70 0.87
CA LEU A 209 5.81 -5.47 2.09
C LEU A 209 6.72 -5.23 3.30
N ALA A 210 7.78 -6.02 3.50
CA ALA A 210 8.72 -5.80 4.61
C ALA A 210 9.40 -4.41 4.54
N LYS A 211 9.69 -3.90 3.34
CA LYS A 211 10.28 -2.57 3.13
C LYS A 211 9.31 -1.42 3.40
N SER A 212 8.00 -1.59 3.16
CA SER A 212 7.01 -0.55 3.46
C SER A 212 6.75 -0.43 4.97
N PHE A 213 6.77 -1.55 5.70
CA PHE A 213 6.61 -1.56 7.16
C PHE A 213 7.80 -0.92 7.89
N GLN A 214 9.04 -1.15 7.45
CA GLN A 214 10.23 -0.55 8.08
C GLN A 214 10.34 0.97 7.84
N LYS A 215 9.79 1.50 6.74
CA LYS A 215 9.75 2.95 6.49
C LYS A 215 8.71 3.69 7.33
N ARG A 216 7.64 3.00 7.76
CA ARG A 216 6.59 3.58 8.62
C ARG A 216 6.97 3.61 10.10
N SER A 217 7.86 2.73 10.55
CA SER A 217 8.29 2.65 11.95
C SER A 217 9.41 3.65 12.33
N LYS A 218 9.93 4.44 11.38
CA LYS A 218 11.04 5.38 11.59
C LYS A 218 10.66 6.85 11.36
N LYS A 219 9.37 7.17 11.36
CA LYS A 219 8.88 8.54 11.22
C LYS A 219 7.90 8.85 12.34
#